data_AF-A0A3D0DL52-F1
#
_entry.id   AF-A0A3D0DL52-F1
#
_cell.length_a   1.000
_cell.length_b   1.000
_cell.length_c   1.000
_cell.angle_alpha   90.00
_cell.angle_beta   90.00
_cell.angle_gamma   90.00
#
_symmetry.space_group_name_H-M   'P 1'
#
loop_
_entity.id
_entity.type
_entity.pdbx_description
1 polymer ?
#
loop_
_entity_poly.entity_id
_entity_poly.type
_entity_poly.pdbx_seq_one_letter_code
_entity_poly.pdbx_strand_id
1 'polypeptide(L)'
;MILKILVYGVGAIGSLLTHFLCKAGNDVTVVARSTYDELKKNGLIVEHYLKHHKITVDYPNVIREVPLDEKYDIVFSVMQAQQQLNLLDALSNVNTKLVVLVGNNLEADRCESYIREHAVSKRLVLFGFQNSMGHREGGKAVTGGLPVTELVIGGLHAPANPKAVLRVKKALNVKGYKVTEIDNMYSYYLSHVAELMPYISMCYKVNYDLKKLSRNDIKTIVKASKECFDYLKSTGIIPMPPKEDEYYNGGIKGYGMLVLYRIMSRTVLGKLCISDHSKNGIAENIYIVQKFDEYRKSHPGKAMPVWDTLMKYIPQSE
;
A
#
# COMPACT_ATOMS: atom_id res chain seq x y z
N MET A 1 13.69 -11.34 21.85
CA MET A 1 14.62 -11.78 20.79
C MET A 1 14.66 -10.66 19.78
N ILE A 2 15.83 -10.06 19.57
CA ILE A 2 16.03 -8.99 18.59
C ILE A 2 16.04 -9.66 17.21
N LEU A 3 15.19 -9.20 16.29
CA LEU A 3 15.20 -9.66 14.90
C LEU A 3 16.09 -8.75 14.07
N LYS A 4 16.84 -9.34 13.15
CA LYS A 4 17.65 -8.60 12.18
C LYS A 4 16.86 -8.38 10.90
N ILE A 5 16.51 -7.13 10.60
CA ILE A 5 15.54 -6.78 9.57
C ILE A 5 16.15 -5.84 8.55
N LEU A 6 15.96 -6.16 7.27
CA LEU A 6 16.32 -5.30 6.16
C LEU A 6 15.06 -4.62 5.59
N VAL A 7 15.16 -3.35 5.26
CA VAL A 7 14.08 -2.60 4.59
C VAL A 7 14.60 -1.97 3.31
N TYR A 8 14.01 -2.36 2.19
CA TYR A 8 14.06 -1.64 0.92
C TYR A 8 12.90 -0.67 0.82
N GLY A 9 13.17 0.55 0.35
CA GLY A 9 12.16 1.58 0.17
C GLY A 9 11.96 2.41 1.43
N VAL A 10 12.71 3.50 1.56
CA VAL A 10 12.58 4.50 2.63
C VAL A 10 11.85 5.75 2.14
N GLY A 11 10.79 5.54 1.34
CA GLY A 11 9.76 6.55 1.07
C GLY A 11 8.97 6.90 2.33
N ALA A 12 7.83 7.59 2.21
CA ALA A 12 7.05 7.95 3.40
C ALA A 12 6.53 6.74 4.20
N ILE A 13 5.90 5.79 3.49
CA ILE A 13 5.31 4.58 4.09
C ILE A 13 6.41 3.67 4.68
N GLY A 14 7.49 3.46 3.95
CA GLY A 14 8.62 2.65 4.42
C GLY A 14 9.41 3.28 5.56
N SER A 15 9.50 4.62 5.61
CA SER A 15 10.05 5.33 6.76
C SER A 15 9.19 5.12 8.00
N LEU A 16 7.86 5.19 7.87
CA LEU A 16 6.95 4.90 8.98
C LEU A 16 7.09 3.45 9.47
N LEU A 17 7.14 2.48 8.56
CA LEU A 17 7.35 1.08 8.90
C LEU A 17 8.68 0.89 9.64
N THR A 18 9.76 1.50 9.14
CA THR A 18 11.10 1.47 9.75
C THR A 18 11.09 2.07 11.15
N HIS A 19 10.42 3.21 11.36
CA HIS A 19 10.25 3.80 12.70
C HIS A 19 9.64 2.79 13.68
N PHE A 20 8.56 2.09 13.29
CA PHE A 20 7.92 1.11 14.16
C PHE A 20 8.77 -0.14 14.39
N LEU A 21 9.55 -0.58 13.40
CA LEU A 21 10.51 -1.66 13.58
C LEU A 21 11.62 -1.29 14.57
N CYS A 22 12.18 -0.07 14.48
CA CYS A 22 13.18 0.45 15.41
C CYS A 22 12.59 0.57 16.82
N LYS A 23 11.39 1.15 16.93
CA LYS A 23 10.66 1.31 18.20
C LYS A 23 10.32 -0.02 18.88
N ALA A 24 10.15 -1.10 18.11
CA ALA A 24 9.96 -2.45 18.63
C ALA A 24 11.27 -3.10 19.15
N GLY A 25 12.43 -2.44 18.99
CA GLY A 25 13.72 -2.90 19.48
C GLY A 25 14.42 -3.89 18.55
N ASN A 26 14.10 -3.89 17.25
CA ASN A 26 14.78 -4.74 16.26
C ASN A 26 16.12 -4.14 15.82
N ASP A 27 17.00 -4.99 15.28
CA ASP A 27 18.20 -4.56 14.57
C ASP A 27 17.81 -4.26 13.11
N VAL A 28 17.64 -2.98 12.78
CA VAL A 28 17.07 -2.54 11.51
C VAL A 28 18.16 -1.95 10.62
N THR A 29 18.25 -2.48 9.41
CA THR A 29 19.06 -1.94 8.32
C THR A 29 18.17 -1.44 7.19
N VAL A 30 18.44 -0.26 6.65
CA VAL A 30 17.75 0.29 5.49
C VAL A 30 18.69 0.40 4.28
N VAL A 31 18.16 0.08 3.10
CA VAL A 31 18.86 0.29 1.83
C VAL A 31 18.47 1.65 1.27
N ALA A 32 19.43 2.55 1.16
CA ALA A 32 19.23 3.91 0.69
C ALA A 32 20.21 4.25 -0.45
N ARG A 33 19.68 4.81 -1.53
CA ARG A 33 20.48 5.31 -2.67
C ARG A 33 20.60 6.83 -2.61
N SER A 34 19.57 7.54 -3.08
CA SER A 34 19.53 9.00 -3.09
C SER A 34 19.46 9.62 -1.68
N THR A 35 18.87 8.91 -0.71
CA THR A 35 18.72 9.39 0.67
C THR A 35 19.83 8.92 1.61
N TYR A 36 20.90 8.28 1.09
CA TYR A 36 21.94 7.67 1.93
C TYR A 36 22.63 8.70 2.83
N ASP A 37 23.18 9.78 2.25
CA ASP A 37 23.99 10.74 2.98
C ASP A 37 23.14 11.51 4.02
N GLU A 38 21.90 11.82 3.65
CA GLU A 38 20.91 12.42 4.53
C GLU A 38 20.59 11.52 5.73
N LEU A 39 20.22 10.26 5.48
CA LEU A 39 19.87 9.31 6.54
C LEU A 39 21.06 8.99 7.44
N LYS A 40 22.27 8.92 6.87
CA LYS A 40 23.49 8.65 7.64
C LYS A 40 23.84 9.82 8.56
N LYS A 41 23.62 11.05 8.11
CA LYS A 41 23.94 12.26 8.88
C LYS A 41 22.86 12.60 9.92
N ASN A 42 21.60 12.53 9.53
CA ASN A 42 20.49 13.10 10.30
C ASN A 42 19.60 12.03 10.97
N GLY A 43 19.81 10.75 10.64
CA GLY A 43 18.87 9.68 10.98
C GLY A 43 17.62 9.69 10.10
N LEU A 44 16.73 8.76 10.37
CA LEU A 44 15.41 8.65 9.75
C LEU A 44 14.43 9.57 10.46
N ILE A 45 14.14 10.72 9.85
CA ILE A 45 13.18 11.70 10.39
C ILE A 45 11.78 11.41 9.86
N VAL A 46 10.84 11.19 10.78
CA VAL A 46 9.41 11.01 10.48
C VAL A 46 8.58 12.06 11.20
N GLU A 47 7.82 12.83 10.44
CA GLU A 47 6.80 13.74 10.95
C GLU A 47 5.42 13.07 10.91
N HIS A 48 4.77 13.01 12.08
CA HIS A 48 3.45 12.43 12.26
C HIS A 48 2.40 13.54 12.18
N TYR A 49 1.96 13.87 10.96
CA TYR A 49 1.13 15.05 10.66
C TYR A 49 -0.14 15.09 11.53
N LEU A 50 -0.90 13.98 11.56
CA LEU A 50 -2.16 13.88 12.32
C LEU A 50 -1.96 13.70 13.84
N LYS A 51 -0.71 13.58 14.32
CA LYS A 51 -0.35 13.53 15.75
C LYS A 51 0.33 14.84 16.15
N HIS A 52 -0.32 15.97 15.82
CA HIS A 52 0.18 17.33 16.08
C HIS A 52 1.58 17.57 15.53
N HIS A 53 1.88 17.09 14.32
CA HIS A 53 3.19 17.25 13.68
C HIS A 53 4.37 16.75 14.54
N LYS A 54 4.13 15.75 15.41
CA LYS A 54 5.19 15.16 16.23
C LYS A 54 6.31 14.65 15.34
N ILE A 55 7.55 14.98 15.66
CA ILE A 55 8.74 14.47 14.96
C ILE A 55 9.34 13.31 15.76
N THR A 56 9.73 12.25 15.06
CA THR A 56 10.54 11.15 15.58
C THR A 56 11.78 10.98 14.74
N VAL A 57 12.89 10.61 15.37
CA VAL A 57 14.16 10.35 14.70
C VAL A 57 14.67 9.00 15.15
N ASP A 58 14.93 8.11 14.20
CA ASP A 58 15.51 6.79 14.43
C ASP A 58 16.86 6.68 13.73
N TYR A 59 17.74 5.82 14.24
CA TYR A 59 19.07 5.60 13.67
C TYR A 59 19.27 4.13 13.27
N PRO A 60 18.53 3.64 12.26
CA PRO A 60 18.83 2.32 11.69
C PRO A 60 20.22 2.30 11.06
N ASN A 61 20.78 1.12 10.84
CA ASN A 61 21.93 1.01 9.97
C ASN A 61 21.53 1.42 8.55
N VAL A 62 22.40 2.17 7.86
CA VAL A 62 22.12 2.70 6.52
C VAL A 62 23.21 2.19 5.59
N ILE A 63 22.81 1.46 4.56
CA ILE A 63 23.71 0.87 3.56
C ILE A 63 23.25 1.26 2.15
N ARG A 64 24.20 1.29 1.20
CA ARG A 64 23.88 1.48 -0.23
C ARG A 64 23.54 0.16 -0.91
N GLU A 65 24.23 -0.91 -0.51
CA GLU A 65 24.13 -2.25 -1.09
C GLU A 65 24.21 -3.29 0.03
N VAL A 66 23.54 -4.43 -0.18
CA VAL A 66 23.44 -5.50 0.81
C VAL A 66 24.64 -6.45 0.64
N PRO A 67 25.42 -6.71 1.71
CA PRO A 67 26.47 -7.71 1.65
C PRO A 67 25.89 -9.11 1.37
N LEU A 68 26.54 -9.88 0.50
CA LEU A 68 26.03 -11.18 0.03
C LEU A 68 25.95 -12.24 1.13
N ASP A 69 26.84 -12.15 2.12
CA ASP A 69 26.94 -13.07 3.26
C ASP A 69 26.01 -12.69 4.42
N GLU A 70 25.50 -11.46 4.43
CA GLU A 70 24.71 -10.93 5.52
C GLU A 70 23.31 -11.55 5.55
N LYS A 71 22.96 -12.15 6.69
CA LYS A 71 21.71 -12.86 6.88
C LYS A 71 20.68 -12.03 7.64
N TYR A 72 19.46 -11.97 7.12
CA TYR A 72 18.34 -11.27 7.74
C TYR A 72 17.20 -12.23 8.12
N ASP A 73 16.54 -11.96 9.24
CA ASP A 73 15.33 -12.66 9.67
C ASP A 73 14.13 -12.34 8.78
N ILE A 74 14.01 -11.08 8.37
CA ILE A 74 12.94 -10.56 7.50
C ILE A 74 13.52 -9.50 6.57
N VAL A 75 13.11 -9.53 5.30
CA VAL A 75 13.34 -8.44 4.34
C VAL A 75 11.99 -7.84 3.96
N PHE A 76 11.82 -6.54 4.20
CA PHE A 76 10.66 -5.78 3.73
C PHE A 76 11.02 -5.02 2.45
N SER A 77 10.12 -5.03 1.46
CA SER A 77 10.17 -4.16 0.29
C SER A 77 8.94 -3.25 0.31
N VAL A 78 9.11 -1.99 0.71
CA VAL A 78 8.00 -1.04 0.94
C VAL A 78 8.03 0.07 -0.10
N MET A 79 7.32 -0.15 -1.22
CA MET A 79 7.28 0.79 -2.34
C MET A 79 6.15 0.46 -3.32
N GLN A 80 5.96 1.35 -4.30
CA GLN A 80 4.99 1.17 -5.38
C GLN A 80 5.36 -0.05 -6.23
N ALA A 81 4.37 -0.76 -6.79
CA ALA A 81 4.58 -2.06 -7.43
C ALA A 81 5.58 -2.04 -8.59
N GLN A 82 5.56 -1.03 -9.45
CA GLN A 82 6.51 -0.85 -10.53
C GLN A 82 7.96 -0.69 -10.02
N GLN A 83 8.14 -0.10 -8.83
CA GLN A 83 9.46 0.00 -8.20
C GLN A 83 9.89 -1.33 -7.58
N GLN A 84 8.94 -2.12 -7.05
CA GLN A 84 9.20 -3.46 -6.54
C GLN A 84 9.70 -4.40 -7.64
N LEU A 85 9.11 -4.33 -8.84
CA LEU A 85 9.55 -5.12 -10.01
C LEU A 85 11.02 -4.90 -10.34
N ASN A 86 11.49 -3.65 -10.28
CA ASN A 86 12.88 -3.29 -10.56
C ASN A 86 13.87 -3.77 -9.47
N LEU A 87 13.37 -4.26 -8.33
CA LEU A 87 14.21 -4.78 -7.23
C LEU A 87 14.15 -6.29 -7.08
N LEU A 88 13.43 -7.02 -7.96
CA LEU A 88 13.26 -8.46 -7.79
C LEU A 88 14.60 -9.22 -7.80
N ASP A 89 15.58 -8.81 -8.62
CA ASP A 89 16.93 -9.38 -8.61
C ASP A 89 17.63 -9.17 -7.27
N ALA A 90 17.62 -7.94 -6.77
CA ALA A 90 18.23 -7.62 -5.48
C ALA A 90 17.56 -8.43 -4.36
N LEU A 91 16.23 -8.45 -4.31
CA LEU A 91 15.44 -9.18 -3.30
C LEU A 91 15.69 -10.70 -3.34
N SER A 92 15.86 -11.26 -4.54
CA SER A 92 16.11 -12.70 -4.73
C SER A 92 17.51 -13.12 -4.25
N ASN A 93 18.46 -12.20 -4.25
CA ASN A 93 19.85 -12.43 -3.84
C ASN A 93 20.12 -12.23 -2.33
N VAL A 94 19.28 -11.49 -1.59
CA VAL A 94 19.51 -11.25 -0.14
C VAL A 94 19.40 -12.55 0.66
N ASN A 95 20.34 -12.90 1.54
CA ASN A 95 20.23 -14.09 2.37
C ASN A 95 19.12 -13.96 3.45
N THR A 96 17.90 -14.41 3.14
CA THR A 96 16.79 -14.48 4.10
C THR A 96 15.81 -15.62 3.79
N LYS A 97 15.06 -16.08 4.78
CA LYS A 97 13.95 -17.02 4.57
C LYS A 97 12.60 -16.34 4.33
N LEU A 98 12.47 -15.04 4.62
CA LEU A 98 11.20 -14.34 4.58
C LEU A 98 11.32 -12.98 3.91
N VAL A 99 10.61 -12.81 2.79
CA VAL A 99 10.44 -11.53 2.10
C VAL A 99 8.99 -11.07 2.26
N VAL A 100 8.78 -9.79 2.56
CA VAL A 100 7.47 -9.17 2.68
C VAL A 100 7.39 -8.00 1.71
N LEU A 101 6.55 -8.14 0.68
CA LEU A 101 6.31 -7.10 -0.32
C LEU A 101 5.12 -6.25 0.14
N VAL A 102 5.37 -4.98 0.43
CA VAL A 102 4.36 -4.03 0.93
C VAL A 102 4.14 -2.92 -0.08
N GLY A 103 2.92 -2.81 -0.60
CA GLY A 103 2.53 -1.85 -1.63
C GLY A 103 1.22 -2.24 -2.29
N ASN A 104 0.69 -1.43 -3.20
CA ASN A 104 -0.47 -1.80 -4.02
C ASN A 104 0.00 -2.58 -5.25
N ASN A 105 0.00 -3.92 -5.19
CA ASN A 105 0.70 -4.76 -6.17
C ASN A 105 -0.24 -5.64 -7.00
N LEU A 106 -0.71 -5.09 -8.13
CA LEU A 106 -1.49 -5.83 -9.13
C LEU A 106 -0.65 -6.83 -9.97
N GLU A 107 0.68 -6.76 -9.89
CA GLU A 107 1.60 -7.72 -10.52
C GLU A 107 2.20 -8.69 -9.47
N ALA A 108 1.51 -8.90 -8.35
CA ALA A 108 2.01 -9.71 -7.25
C ALA A 108 2.35 -11.16 -7.66
N ASP A 109 1.62 -11.75 -8.61
CA ASP A 109 1.91 -13.07 -9.18
C ASP A 109 3.29 -13.14 -9.84
N ARG A 110 3.61 -12.09 -10.62
CA ARG A 110 4.90 -11.96 -11.29
C ARG A 110 6.02 -11.81 -10.26
N CYS A 111 5.81 -10.99 -9.23
CA CYS A 111 6.77 -10.84 -8.14
C CYS A 111 7.00 -12.17 -7.39
N GLU A 112 5.94 -12.90 -7.04
CA GLU A 112 6.04 -14.18 -6.32
C GLU A 112 6.79 -15.22 -7.15
N SER A 113 6.41 -15.37 -8.42
CA SER A 113 7.03 -16.34 -9.34
C SER A 113 8.51 -16.06 -9.51
N TYR A 114 8.86 -14.80 -9.80
CA TYR A 114 10.25 -14.41 -10.00
C TYR A 114 11.12 -14.68 -8.77
N ILE A 115 10.66 -14.27 -7.58
CA ILE A 115 11.40 -14.49 -6.33
C ILE A 115 11.56 -15.98 -6.05
N ARG A 116 10.55 -16.81 -6.33
CA ARG A 116 10.63 -18.26 -6.10
C ARG A 116 11.62 -18.94 -7.05
N GLU A 117 11.67 -18.50 -8.30
CA GLU A 117 12.54 -19.06 -9.34
C GLU A 117 14.01 -18.65 -9.19
N HIS A 118 14.27 -17.41 -8.77
CA HIS A 118 15.62 -16.82 -8.76
C HIS A 118 16.25 -16.74 -7.37
N ALA A 119 15.53 -17.12 -6.30
CA ALA A 119 16.06 -16.98 -4.96
C ALA A 119 17.24 -17.92 -4.69
N VAL A 120 18.29 -17.36 -4.10
CA VAL A 120 19.48 -18.10 -3.62
C VAL A 120 19.19 -19.08 -2.47
N SER A 121 17.96 -19.11 -1.94
CA SER A 121 17.51 -20.07 -0.93
C SER A 121 15.98 -20.17 -0.90
N LYS A 122 15.44 -21.24 -0.32
CA LYS A 122 13.98 -21.42 -0.15
C LYS A 122 13.35 -20.23 0.59
N ARG A 123 12.43 -19.52 -0.08
CA ARG A 123 11.73 -18.34 0.46
C ARG A 123 10.31 -18.64 0.88
N LEU A 124 9.89 -17.94 1.92
CA LEU A 124 8.50 -17.59 2.15
C LEU A 124 8.31 -16.15 1.68
N VAL A 125 7.25 -15.91 0.90
CA VAL A 125 6.86 -14.57 0.44
C VAL A 125 5.54 -14.24 1.11
N LEU A 126 5.47 -13.06 1.72
CA LEU A 126 4.21 -12.45 2.15
C LEU A 126 3.96 -11.18 1.35
N PHE A 127 2.69 -10.93 1.11
CA PHE A 127 2.23 -9.68 0.55
C PHE A 127 1.57 -8.85 1.63
N GLY A 128 1.63 -7.54 1.50
CA GLY A 128 0.99 -6.65 2.44
C GLY A 128 0.64 -5.29 1.90
N PHE A 129 -0.20 -4.60 2.64
CA PHE A 129 -0.62 -3.24 2.39
C PHE A 129 -0.67 -2.49 3.73
N GLN A 130 0.06 -1.36 3.80
CA GLN A 130 0.08 -0.52 5.00
C GLN A 130 -0.93 0.62 4.85
N ASN A 131 -1.95 0.66 5.71
CA ASN A 131 -2.98 1.68 5.77
C ASN A 131 -2.42 3.01 6.31
N SER A 132 -1.62 3.67 5.48
CA SER A 132 -0.94 4.94 5.77
C SER A 132 -0.70 5.69 4.48
N MET A 133 -0.50 7.00 4.59
CA MET A 133 -0.16 7.87 3.47
C MET A 133 1.02 8.76 3.84
N GLY A 134 1.62 9.39 2.83
CA GLY A 134 2.62 10.42 3.06
C GLY A 134 3.46 10.70 1.84
N HIS A 135 4.37 11.64 1.99
CA HIS A 135 5.38 12.01 1.01
C HIS A 135 6.71 12.32 1.71
N ARG A 136 7.78 12.44 0.93
CA ARG A 136 9.04 12.98 1.43
C ARG A 136 9.13 14.46 1.07
N GLU A 137 9.58 15.28 2.00
CA GLU A 137 9.89 16.70 1.77
C GLU A 137 11.06 17.09 2.67
N GLY A 138 12.00 17.91 2.18
CA GLY A 138 13.06 18.48 3.02
C GLY A 138 13.86 17.49 3.86
N GLY A 139 14.10 16.27 3.35
CA GLY A 139 14.84 15.23 4.06
C GLY A 139 14.11 14.55 5.24
N LYS A 140 12.78 14.66 5.29
CA LYS A 140 11.93 13.94 6.23
C LYS A 140 10.80 13.22 5.50
N ALA A 141 10.27 12.17 6.11
CA ALA A 141 9.02 11.56 5.72
C ALA A 141 7.86 12.24 6.48
N VAL A 142 6.94 12.88 5.76
CA VAL A 142 5.70 13.40 6.34
C VAL A 142 4.63 12.35 6.17
N THR A 143 4.08 11.87 7.28
CA THR A 143 3.18 10.71 7.31
C THR A 143 1.84 11.06 7.94
N GLY A 144 0.78 10.53 7.33
CA GLY A 144 -0.60 10.62 7.80
C GLY A 144 -1.19 9.24 7.99
N GLY A 145 -1.97 9.06 9.04
CA GLY A 145 -2.66 7.81 9.31
C GLY A 145 -3.55 7.90 10.53
N LEU A 146 -4.34 6.85 10.74
CA LEU A 146 -5.12 6.67 11.95
C LEU A 146 -4.20 6.56 13.19
N PRO A 147 -4.74 6.72 14.42
CA PRO A 147 -3.93 6.62 15.64
C PRO A 147 -3.08 5.34 15.73
N VAL A 148 -3.62 4.25 15.19
CA VAL A 148 -2.95 2.95 15.00
C VAL A 148 -2.69 2.75 13.51
N THR A 149 -1.42 2.59 13.14
CA THR A 149 -1.04 2.18 11.79
C THR A 149 -1.32 0.69 11.63
N GLU A 150 -1.93 0.29 10.53
CA GLU A 150 -2.23 -1.12 10.25
C GLU A 150 -1.47 -1.60 9.02
N LEU A 151 -0.86 -2.77 9.13
CA LEU A 151 -0.34 -3.55 8.03
C LEU A 151 -1.21 -4.79 7.85
N VAL A 152 -1.96 -4.84 6.75
CA VAL A 152 -2.63 -6.06 6.31
C VAL A 152 -1.58 -6.92 5.60
N ILE A 153 -1.48 -8.20 5.96
CA ILE A 153 -0.58 -9.16 5.33
C ILE A 153 -1.30 -10.48 5.02
N GLY A 154 -0.80 -11.21 4.04
CA GLY A 154 -1.32 -12.53 3.70
C GLY A 154 -0.47 -13.25 2.66
N GLY A 155 -0.90 -14.45 2.30
CA GLY A 155 -0.46 -15.13 1.09
C GLY A 155 -1.21 -14.55 -0.11
N LEU A 156 -0.76 -14.86 -1.32
CA LEU A 156 -1.32 -14.23 -2.50
C LEU A 156 -2.72 -14.74 -2.84
N HIS A 157 -2.85 -16.04 -3.13
CA HIS A 157 -4.11 -16.70 -3.49
C HIS A 157 -4.64 -17.68 -2.44
N ALA A 158 -3.92 -17.84 -1.35
CA ALA A 158 -4.23 -18.75 -0.25
C ALA A 158 -3.64 -18.23 1.07
N PRO A 159 -4.12 -18.73 2.23
CA PRO A 159 -3.59 -18.33 3.52
C PRO A 159 -2.07 -18.44 3.59
N ALA A 160 -1.45 -17.46 4.25
CA ALA A 160 -0.01 -17.41 4.42
C ALA A 160 0.53 -18.56 5.29
N ASN A 161 1.85 -18.79 5.20
CA ASN A 161 2.52 -19.65 6.18
C ASN A 161 2.39 -19.06 7.60
N PRO A 162 1.82 -19.78 8.59
CA PRO A 162 1.57 -19.22 9.92
C PRO A 162 2.84 -18.78 10.66
N LYS A 163 3.98 -19.45 10.41
CA LYS A 163 5.26 -19.07 11.02
C LYS A 163 5.80 -17.76 10.46
N ALA A 164 5.60 -17.50 9.17
CA ALA A 164 5.97 -16.24 8.54
C ALA A 164 5.14 -15.08 9.11
N VAL A 165 3.82 -15.25 9.17
CA VAL A 165 2.90 -14.25 9.74
C VAL A 165 3.25 -13.95 11.20
N LEU A 166 3.48 -14.99 12.01
CA LEU A 166 3.89 -14.82 13.40
C LEU A 166 5.21 -14.04 13.52
N ARG A 167 6.15 -14.23 12.59
CA ARG A 167 7.42 -13.50 12.59
C ARG A 167 7.23 -12.01 12.31
N VAL A 168 6.37 -11.65 11.37
CA VAL A 168 6.01 -10.24 11.10
C VAL A 168 5.26 -9.63 12.29
N LYS A 169 4.29 -10.35 12.87
CA LYS A 169 3.58 -9.91 14.09
C LYS A 169 4.55 -9.64 15.25
N LYS A 170 5.60 -10.47 15.43
CA LYS A 170 6.65 -10.24 16.43
C LYS A 170 7.52 -9.02 16.12
N ALA A 171 7.94 -8.86 14.86
CA ALA A 171 8.76 -7.71 14.43
C ALA A 171 8.08 -6.36 14.67
N LEU A 172 6.75 -6.30 14.56
CA LEU A 172 5.95 -5.10 14.69
C LEU A 172 5.10 -5.09 15.98
N ASN A 173 5.51 -5.85 16.99
CA ASN A 173 4.81 -5.92 18.28
C ASN A 173 5.11 -4.67 19.14
N VAL A 174 4.51 -3.54 18.78
CA VAL A 174 4.76 -2.26 19.42
C VAL A 174 3.50 -1.39 19.46
N LYS A 175 3.37 -0.57 20.50
CA LYS A 175 2.22 0.33 20.66
C LYS A 175 2.09 1.27 19.45
N GLY A 176 0.90 1.28 18.87
CA GLY A 176 0.54 2.13 17.74
C GLY A 176 0.68 1.46 16.37
N TYR A 177 1.04 0.19 16.32
CA TYR A 177 1.09 -0.61 15.09
C TYR A 177 0.29 -1.91 15.25
N LYS A 178 -0.47 -2.27 14.24
CA LYS A 178 -1.28 -3.50 14.19
C LYS A 178 -0.92 -4.26 12.91
N VAL A 179 -0.79 -5.58 13.04
CA VAL A 179 -0.65 -6.48 11.89
C VAL A 179 -1.91 -7.34 11.79
N THR A 180 -2.63 -7.21 10.68
CA THR A 180 -3.86 -7.96 10.39
C THR A 180 -3.57 -8.97 9.31
N GLU A 181 -4.06 -10.20 9.48
CA GLU A 181 -3.85 -11.29 8.54
C GLU A 181 -5.10 -11.45 7.66
N ILE A 182 -4.90 -11.69 6.37
CA ILE A 182 -5.95 -12.01 5.41
C ILE A 182 -5.54 -13.21 4.56
N ASP A 183 -6.53 -13.96 4.09
CA ASP A 183 -6.29 -15.22 3.39
C ASP A 183 -5.96 -15.07 1.90
N ASN A 184 -6.23 -13.90 1.32
CA ASN A 184 -6.03 -13.65 -0.10
C ASN A 184 -5.69 -12.18 -0.37
N MET A 185 -4.38 -11.89 -0.49
CA MET A 185 -3.90 -10.55 -0.80
C MET A 185 -4.17 -10.14 -2.27
N TYR A 186 -4.30 -11.10 -3.19
CA TYR A 186 -4.61 -10.81 -4.59
C TYR A 186 -5.99 -10.14 -4.72
N SER A 187 -7.00 -10.78 -4.12
CA SER A 187 -8.35 -10.24 -4.00
C SER A 187 -8.37 -8.93 -3.21
N TYR A 188 -7.53 -8.78 -2.19
CA TYR A 188 -7.42 -7.55 -1.41
C TYR A 188 -6.99 -6.38 -2.29
N TYR A 189 -5.94 -6.54 -3.12
CA TYR A 189 -5.48 -5.48 -4.02
C TYR A 189 -6.55 -5.07 -5.04
N LEU A 190 -7.26 -6.04 -5.65
CA LEU A 190 -8.36 -5.74 -6.57
C LEU A 190 -9.54 -5.05 -5.87
N SER A 191 -9.87 -5.47 -4.65
CA SER A 191 -10.93 -4.84 -3.85
C SER A 191 -10.56 -3.41 -3.48
N HIS A 192 -9.30 -3.17 -3.16
CA HIS A 192 -8.79 -1.84 -2.85
C HIS A 192 -8.83 -0.90 -4.07
N VAL A 193 -8.59 -1.43 -5.28
CA VAL A 193 -8.80 -0.70 -6.54
C VAL A 193 -10.27 -0.28 -6.69
N ALA A 194 -11.20 -1.20 -6.46
CA ALA A 194 -12.65 -0.92 -6.51
C ALA A 194 -13.08 0.18 -5.52
N GLU A 195 -12.47 0.18 -4.32
CA GLU A 195 -12.73 1.16 -3.27
C GLU A 195 -12.21 2.56 -3.63
N LEU A 196 -10.92 2.69 -3.98
CA LEU A 196 -10.27 4.01 -4.03
C LEU A 196 -10.28 4.68 -5.40
N MET A 197 -10.12 3.92 -6.49
CA MET A 197 -9.88 4.53 -7.80
C MET A 197 -10.99 5.46 -8.29
N PRO A 198 -12.29 5.18 -8.05
CA PRO A 198 -13.36 6.12 -8.38
C PRO A 198 -13.26 7.45 -7.65
N TYR A 199 -12.78 7.47 -6.41
CA TYR A 199 -12.58 8.71 -5.66
C TYR A 199 -11.34 9.44 -6.19
N ILE A 200 -10.23 8.71 -6.38
CA ILE A 200 -8.98 9.24 -6.93
C ILE A 200 -9.21 9.90 -8.29
N SER A 201 -9.97 9.28 -9.20
CA SER A 201 -10.26 9.87 -10.52
C SER A 201 -10.99 11.21 -10.41
N MET A 202 -11.88 11.33 -9.42
CA MET A 202 -12.62 12.56 -9.16
C MET A 202 -11.74 13.66 -8.56
N CYS A 203 -10.60 13.34 -7.93
CA CYS A 203 -9.59 14.34 -7.59
C CYS A 203 -9.09 15.07 -8.84
N TYR A 204 -8.78 14.35 -9.90
CA TYR A 204 -8.32 14.95 -11.16
C TYR A 204 -9.40 15.83 -11.78
N LYS A 205 -10.66 15.36 -11.82
CA LYS A 205 -11.80 16.14 -12.32
C LYS A 205 -11.91 17.52 -11.67
N VAL A 206 -11.68 17.61 -10.36
CA VAL A 206 -11.85 18.85 -9.59
C VAL A 206 -10.54 19.60 -9.33
N ASN A 207 -9.45 19.22 -10.01
CA ASN A 207 -8.10 19.74 -9.79
C ASN A 207 -7.71 19.73 -8.30
N TYR A 208 -7.92 18.57 -7.66
CA TYR A 208 -7.59 18.27 -6.26
C TYR A 208 -8.34 19.09 -5.20
N ASP A 209 -9.28 19.95 -5.59
CA ASP A 209 -10.18 20.62 -4.65
C ASP A 209 -11.46 19.81 -4.39
N LEU A 210 -11.36 18.86 -3.46
CA LEU A 210 -12.47 17.97 -3.09
C LEU A 210 -13.74 18.69 -2.62
N LYS A 211 -13.65 19.96 -2.20
CA LYS A 211 -14.82 20.75 -1.79
C LYS A 211 -15.72 21.07 -3.00
N LYS A 212 -15.21 20.99 -4.23
CA LYS A 212 -16.00 21.14 -5.46
C LYS A 212 -16.87 19.93 -5.77
N LEU A 213 -16.66 18.78 -5.11
CA LEU A 213 -17.52 17.60 -5.29
C LEU A 213 -18.94 17.88 -4.79
N SER A 214 -19.89 17.73 -5.71
CA SER A 214 -21.33 17.79 -5.44
C SER A 214 -21.82 16.51 -4.77
N ARG A 215 -23.05 16.52 -4.27
CA ARG A 215 -23.68 15.28 -3.77
C ARG A 215 -23.85 14.23 -4.88
N ASN A 216 -24.07 14.66 -6.13
CA ASN A 216 -24.21 13.75 -7.25
C ASN A 216 -22.87 13.09 -7.60
N ASP A 217 -21.77 13.85 -7.54
CA ASP A 217 -20.42 13.29 -7.72
C ASP A 217 -20.13 12.18 -6.70
N ILE A 218 -20.46 12.39 -5.42
CA ILE A 218 -20.27 11.36 -4.38
C ILE A 218 -21.11 10.10 -4.67
N LYS A 219 -22.35 10.25 -5.14
CA LYS A 219 -23.18 9.11 -5.56
C LYS A 219 -22.56 8.37 -6.75
N THR A 220 -21.99 9.09 -7.70
CA THR A 220 -21.31 8.51 -8.87
C THR A 220 -20.07 7.72 -8.46
N ILE A 221 -19.27 8.22 -7.50
CA ILE A 221 -18.13 7.49 -6.92
C ILE A 221 -18.58 6.15 -6.35
N VAL A 222 -19.58 6.16 -5.45
CA VAL A 222 -20.09 4.94 -4.82
C VAL A 222 -20.67 3.97 -5.85
N LYS A 223 -21.36 4.49 -6.88
CA LYS A 223 -21.89 3.66 -7.98
C LYS A 223 -20.78 3.00 -8.80
N ALA A 224 -19.71 3.72 -9.12
CA ALA A 224 -18.56 3.15 -9.84
C ALA A 224 -17.85 2.08 -9.01
N SER A 225 -17.67 2.29 -7.70
CA SER A 225 -17.13 1.26 -6.81
C SER A 225 -18.02 0.02 -6.78
N LYS A 226 -19.35 0.19 -6.72
CA LYS A 226 -20.30 -0.93 -6.83
C LYS A 226 -20.13 -1.72 -8.13
N GLU A 227 -20.08 -1.02 -9.27
CA GLU A 227 -19.89 -1.66 -10.58
C GLU A 227 -18.59 -2.48 -10.61
N CYS A 228 -17.52 -1.94 -10.02
CA CYS A 228 -16.24 -2.64 -9.90
C CYS A 228 -16.32 -3.89 -9.03
N PHE A 229 -16.93 -3.82 -7.84
CA PHE A 229 -17.15 -5.01 -7.02
C PHE A 229 -18.04 -6.06 -7.71
N ASP A 230 -19.08 -5.63 -8.43
CA ASP A 230 -19.94 -6.56 -9.17
C ASP A 230 -19.22 -7.21 -10.35
N TYR A 231 -18.33 -6.48 -11.02
CA TYR A 231 -17.42 -7.01 -12.03
C TYR A 231 -16.44 -8.02 -11.43
N LEU A 232 -15.74 -7.69 -10.34
CA LEU A 232 -14.81 -8.59 -9.66
C LEU A 232 -15.49 -9.91 -9.25
N LYS A 233 -16.68 -9.84 -8.66
CA LYS A 233 -17.47 -11.03 -8.32
C LYS A 233 -17.84 -11.85 -9.56
N SER A 234 -18.11 -11.20 -10.70
CA SER A 234 -18.40 -11.91 -11.95
C SER A 234 -17.20 -12.64 -12.55
N THR A 235 -15.98 -12.25 -12.20
CA THR A 235 -14.74 -12.94 -12.61
C THR A 235 -14.25 -13.94 -11.56
N GLY A 236 -15.06 -14.25 -10.54
CA GLY A 236 -14.71 -15.21 -9.47
C GLY A 236 -13.88 -14.63 -8.33
N ILE A 237 -13.64 -13.31 -8.30
CA ILE A 237 -12.93 -12.65 -7.19
C ILE A 237 -13.90 -12.46 -6.02
N ILE A 238 -13.52 -13.01 -4.87
CA ILE A 238 -14.21 -12.79 -3.60
C ILE A 238 -13.67 -11.48 -3.00
N PRO A 239 -14.52 -10.46 -2.72
CA PRO A 239 -14.07 -9.21 -2.11
C PRO A 239 -13.35 -9.43 -0.79
N MET A 240 -12.25 -8.69 -0.61
CA MET A 240 -11.38 -8.76 0.55
C MET A 240 -11.10 -7.34 1.08
N PRO A 241 -11.30 -7.05 2.38
CA PRO A 241 -11.82 -7.93 3.43
C PRO A 241 -13.22 -8.50 3.13
N PRO A 242 -13.60 -9.65 3.73
CA PRO A 242 -14.92 -10.23 3.50
C PRO A 242 -16.03 -9.23 3.81
N LYS A 243 -17.00 -9.13 2.91
CA LYS A 243 -18.18 -8.23 3.00
C LYS A 243 -17.91 -6.74 2.80
N GLU A 244 -16.71 -6.36 2.34
CA GLU A 244 -16.41 -4.96 2.02
C GLU A 244 -17.35 -4.39 0.94
N ASP A 245 -17.80 -5.22 0.00
CA ASP A 245 -18.72 -4.81 -1.07
C ASP A 245 -20.13 -4.44 -0.56
N GLU A 246 -20.53 -4.87 0.64
CA GLU A 246 -21.82 -4.53 1.23
C GLU A 246 -21.99 -3.01 1.45
N TYR A 247 -20.90 -2.27 1.63
CA TYR A 247 -20.93 -0.81 1.77
C TYR A 247 -21.34 -0.08 0.48
N TYR A 248 -21.38 -0.78 -0.66
CA TYR A 248 -21.71 -0.20 -1.97
C TYR A 248 -23.07 -0.67 -2.50
N ASN A 249 -23.75 -1.60 -1.81
CA ASN A 249 -25.03 -2.19 -2.24
C ASN A 249 -26.29 -1.41 -1.79
N GLY A 250 -26.12 -0.20 -1.24
CA GLY A 250 -27.23 0.62 -0.73
C GLY A 250 -27.60 0.32 0.72
N GLY A 251 -28.85 0.60 1.11
CA GLY A 251 -29.33 0.45 2.49
C GLY A 251 -28.59 1.33 3.50
N ILE A 252 -28.59 0.92 4.77
CA ILE A 252 -27.98 1.68 5.87
C ILE A 252 -26.46 1.82 5.68
N LYS A 253 -25.78 0.73 5.30
CA LYS A 253 -24.32 0.74 5.06
C LYS A 253 -23.95 1.65 3.88
N GLY A 254 -24.68 1.55 2.77
CA GLY A 254 -24.46 2.42 1.61
C GLY A 254 -24.76 3.89 1.88
N TYR A 255 -25.80 4.19 2.66
CA TYR A 255 -26.04 5.56 3.12
C TYR A 255 -24.89 6.08 4.00
N GLY A 256 -24.41 5.25 4.93
CA GLY A 256 -23.23 5.54 5.73
C GLY A 256 -21.99 5.84 4.88
N MET A 257 -21.74 5.05 3.83
CA MET A 257 -20.62 5.26 2.91
C MET A 257 -20.74 6.60 2.14
N LEU A 258 -21.94 6.96 1.67
CA LEU A 258 -22.17 8.27 1.05
C LEU A 258 -21.86 9.43 2.01
N VAL A 259 -22.27 9.31 3.28
CA VAL A 259 -21.98 10.31 4.32
C VAL A 259 -20.48 10.37 4.61
N LEU A 260 -19.81 9.22 4.72
CA LEU A 260 -18.36 9.15 4.94
C LEU A 260 -17.60 9.86 3.82
N TYR A 261 -17.86 9.52 2.56
CA TYR A 261 -17.22 10.15 1.40
C TYR A 261 -17.53 11.65 1.33
N ARG A 262 -18.76 12.04 1.71
CA ARG A 262 -19.12 13.46 1.83
C ARG A 262 -18.29 14.19 2.88
N ILE A 263 -18.07 13.60 4.05
CA ILE A 263 -17.25 14.16 5.13
C ILE A 263 -15.79 14.25 4.69
N MET A 264 -15.25 13.19 4.08
CA MET A 264 -13.89 13.18 3.53
C MET A 264 -13.70 14.30 2.51
N SER A 265 -14.68 14.54 1.63
CA SER A 265 -14.63 15.62 0.63
C SER A 265 -14.60 17.03 1.24
N ARG A 266 -14.85 17.18 2.55
CA ARG A 266 -14.99 18.47 3.24
C ARG A 266 -13.99 18.70 4.36
N THR A 267 -13.17 17.70 4.69
CA THR A 267 -12.26 17.75 5.83
C THR A 267 -10.80 17.83 5.37
N VAL A 268 -9.94 18.38 6.24
CA VAL A 268 -8.48 18.35 6.05
C VAL A 268 -7.99 16.92 5.98
N LEU A 269 -8.57 16.02 6.78
CA LEU A 269 -8.25 14.60 6.75
C LEU A 269 -8.48 14.01 5.36
N GLY A 270 -9.67 14.19 4.76
CA GLY A 270 -9.91 13.66 3.41
C GLY A 270 -9.08 14.33 2.32
N LYS A 271 -8.73 15.62 2.47
CA LYS A 271 -7.73 16.27 1.59
C LYS A 271 -6.38 15.53 1.64
N LEU A 272 -5.87 15.24 2.83
CA LEU A 272 -4.60 14.54 3.01
C LEU A 272 -4.68 13.10 2.49
N CYS A 273 -5.76 12.38 2.84
CA CYS A 273 -5.95 10.97 2.50
C CYS A 273 -6.11 10.70 1.01
N ILE A 274 -6.88 11.55 0.32
CA ILE A 274 -7.27 11.27 -1.06
C ILE A 274 -6.58 12.26 -2.00
N SER A 275 -6.75 13.57 -1.80
CA SER A 275 -6.23 14.58 -2.73
C SER A 275 -4.71 14.64 -2.75
N ASP A 276 -4.07 14.92 -1.61
CA ASP A 276 -2.62 15.17 -1.57
C ASP A 276 -1.85 13.87 -1.84
N HIS A 277 -2.34 12.74 -1.34
CA HIS A 277 -1.81 11.43 -1.69
C HIS A 277 -1.88 11.16 -3.21
N SER A 278 -3.04 11.38 -3.84
CA SER A 278 -3.19 11.20 -5.29
C SER A 278 -2.27 12.14 -6.08
N LYS A 279 -2.13 13.40 -5.63
CA LYS A 279 -1.29 14.40 -6.29
C LYS A 279 0.19 14.03 -6.27
N ASN A 280 0.64 13.41 -5.18
CA ASN A 280 2.02 12.93 -5.03
C ASN A 280 2.24 11.54 -5.66
N GLY A 281 1.16 10.82 -6.02
CA GLY A 281 1.17 9.46 -6.53
C GLY A 281 0.73 9.32 -8.00
N ILE A 282 0.85 10.36 -8.82
CA ILE A 282 0.31 10.37 -10.20
C ILE A 282 0.77 9.15 -11.02
N ALA A 283 2.08 8.85 -11.03
CA ALA A 283 2.62 7.72 -11.78
C ALA A 283 2.06 6.37 -11.29
N GLU A 284 1.82 6.21 -9.99
CA GLU A 284 1.22 5.01 -9.42
C GLU A 284 -0.26 4.90 -9.77
N ASN A 285 -1.02 5.99 -9.73
CA ASN A 285 -2.42 5.99 -10.14
C ASN A 285 -2.60 5.57 -11.60
N ILE A 286 -1.76 6.11 -12.50
CA ILE A 286 -1.76 5.74 -13.93
C ILE A 286 -1.46 4.25 -14.08
N TYR A 287 -0.39 3.78 -13.42
CA TYR A 287 0.04 2.39 -13.48
C TYR A 287 -1.03 1.41 -12.95
N ILE A 288 -1.70 1.75 -11.84
CA ILE A 288 -2.81 0.95 -11.29
C ILE A 288 -3.96 0.82 -12.28
N VAL A 289 -4.39 1.92 -12.91
CA VAL A 289 -5.46 1.89 -13.93
C VAL A 289 -5.06 1.02 -15.11
N GLN A 290 -3.85 1.21 -15.62
CA GLN A 290 -3.34 0.42 -16.75
C GLN A 290 -3.34 -1.08 -16.44
N LYS A 291 -2.81 -1.47 -15.26
CA LYS A 291 -2.76 -2.87 -14.84
C LYS A 291 -4.15 -3.44 -14.59
N PHE A 292 -5.07 -2.64 -14.05
CA PHE A 292 -6.45 -3.07 -13.88
C PHE A 292 -7.18 -3.24 -15.23
N ASP A 293 -6.91 -2.37 -16.22
CA ASP A 293 -7.45 -2.52 -17.57
C ASP A 293 -6.87 -3.74 -18.30
N GLU A 294 -5.58 -4.06 -18.11
CA GLU A 294 -4.97 -5.32 -18.58
C GLU A 294 -5.63 -6.55 -17.94
N TYR A 295 -5.88 -6.52 -16.63
CA TYR A 295 -6.65 -7.55 -15.93
C TYR A 295 -8.05 -7.71 -16.55
N ARG A 296 -8.75 -6.60 -16.80
CA ARG A 296 -10.08 -6.63 -17.43
C ARG A 296 -10.11 -7.20 -18.83
N LYS A 297 -9.08 -6.95 -19.64
CA LYS A 297 -8.97 -7.53 -20.98
C LYS A 297 -8.81 -9.05 -20.94
N SER A 298 -8.11 -9.58 -19.94
CA SER A 298 -7.91 -11.02 -19.76
C SER A 298 -9.04 -11.72 -19.00
N HIS A 299 -9.88 -10.97 -18.27
CA HIS A 299 -10.99 -11.50 -17.48
C HIS A 299 -12.32 -10.81 -17.84
N PRO A 300 -12.95 -11.14 -18.97
CA PRO A 300 -14.24 -10.55 -19.34
C PRO A 300 -15.28 -10.79 -18.25
N GLY A 301 -16.01 -9.74 -17.87
CA GLY A 301 -16.99 -9.78 -16.79
C GLY A 301 -18.12 -8.76 -17.01
N LYS A 302 -18.84 -8.43 -15.94
CA LYS A 302 -19.91 -7.42 -16.00
C LYS A 302 -19.41 -6.06 -16.49
N ALA A 303 -20.25 -5.36 -17.25
CA ALA A 303 -19.97 -4.01 -17.71
C ALA A 303 -19.91 -3.01 -16.54
N MET A 304 -19.05 -1.99 -16.67
CA MET A 304 -18.84 -0.96 -15.65
C MET A 304 -18.89 0.46 -16.27
N PRO A 305 -20.01 0.87 -16.87
CA PRO A 305 -20.06 2.11 -17.66
C PRO A 305 -19.76 3.38 -16.84
N VAL A 306 -20.11 3.42 -15.56
CA VAL A 306 -19.81 4.57 -14.69
C VAL A 306 -18.35 4.56 -14.28
N TRP A 307 -17.78 3.40 -13.97
CA TRP A 307 -16.34 3.25 -13.78
C TRP A 307 -15.56 3.75 -15.00
N ASP A 308 -15.91 3.27 -16.18
CA ASP A 308 -15.25 3.65 -17.45
C ASP A 308 -15.36 5.14 -17.72
N THR A 309 -16.47 5.78 -17.33
CA THR A 309 -16.61 7.23 -17.41
C THR A 309 -15.67 7.95 -16.45
N LEU A 310 -15.55 7.46 -15.22
CA LEU A 310 -14.70 8.08 -14.20
C LEU A 310 -13.20 7.91 -14.51
N MET A 311 -12.77 6.76 -15.01
CA MET A 311 -11.34 6.50 -15.27
C MET A 311 -10.76 7.43 -16.35
N LYS A 312 -11.59 8.02 -17.22
CA LYS A 312 -11.17 9.04 -18.19
C LYS A 312 -10.62 10.32 -17.57
N TYR A 313 -10.89 10.58 -16.29
CA TYR A 313 -10.30 11.73 -15.59
C TYR A 313 -8.86 11.48 -15.13
N ILE A 314 -8.43 10.22 -15.04
CA ILE A 314 -7.05 9.90 -14.70
C ILE A 314 -6.19 10.14 -15.96
N PRO A 315 -5.05 10.84 -15.85
CA PRO A 315 -4.15 11.05 -16.98
C PRO A 315 -3.75 9.71 -17.63
N GLN A 316 -3.55 9.71 -18.93
CA GLN A 316 -2.94 8.57 -19.62
C GLN A 316 -1.42 8.76 -19.64
N SER A 317 -0.66 7.68 -19.68
CA SER A 317 0.78 7.76 -19.91
C SER A 317 1.02 8.44 -21.27
N GLU A 318 1.91 9.42 -21.29
CA GLU A 318 2.49 9.96 -22.53
C GLU A 318 3.25 8.87 -23.31
#